data_AF-A0A933IR28-F1
#
_entry.id   AF-A0A933IR28-F1
#
_cell.length_a   1.000
_cell.length_b   1.000
_cell.length_c   1.000
_cell.angle_alpha   90.00
_cell.angle_beta   90.00
_cell.angle_gamma   90.00
#
_symmetry.space_group_name_H-M   'P 1'
#
loop_
_entity.id
_entity.type
_entity.pdbx_description
1 polymer ?
#
loop_
_entity_poly.entity_id
_entity_poly.type
_entity_poly.pdbx_seq_one_letter_code
_entity_poly.pdbx_strand_id
1 'polypeptide(L)'
;MTATVSFFAPAFKRYDADGFSNVTRCGTSMVSVTGEWCALQCGHCAGGILKHARAATTPEKLMEQAHRLVQKGGDSILISGGSRPDGSVPLEPFVPTMRRIKEELGLKILVHTGLVNEASADALARAPIDCAMLDVVGDDRTIRQVLHLNASTDDFERALVLLEERRIPSAPHVVLGLGFGEVRGESVAFRMIRGKVISSLVLVLFRPTPHTPMSRCRPLDPEDAGRLFREARSLFPEVPVVLGCERPMGRHRDRTDLLAIEAGLDGIAFPSDSALRKAREDGLAVRYRTECCSMIGAAFSPTGTERKP
;
A
#
# COMPACT_ATOMS: atom_id res chain seq x y z
N MET A 1 16.02 22.52 -11.38
CA MET A 1 15.60 22.08 -10.02
C MET A 1 16.10 20.66 -9.84
N THR A 2 16.71 20.34 -8.70
CA THR A 2 17.18 18.97 -8.41
C THR A 2 15.98 18.05 -8.20
N ALA A 3 15.95 16.91 -8.88
CA ALA A 3 14.90 15.91 -8.66
C ALA A 3 14.95 15.39 -7.21
N THR A 4 13.77 15.16 -6.61
CA THR A 4 13.63 14.74 -5.21
C THR A 4 13.07 13.32 -5.16
N VAL A 5 13.61 12.48 -4.28
CA VAL A 5 13.08 11.14 -3.98
C VAL A 5 12.77 11.01 -2.50
N SER A 6 11.62 10.40 -2.16
CA SER A 6 11.21 10.14 -0.79
C SER A 6 11.52 8.69 -0.40
N PHE A 7 12.30 8.50 0.65
CA PHE A 7 12.56 7.19 1.24
C PHE A 7 11.73 6.99 2.50
N PHE A 8 10.92 5.93 2.49
CA PHE A 8 10.00 5.61 3.57
C PHE A 8 10.55 4.46 4.40
N ALA A 9 10.67 4.65 5.70
CA ALA A 9 10.90 3.56 6.65
C ALA A 9 9.84 3.64 7.75
N PRO A 10 8.61 3.17 7.47
CA PRO A 10 7.56 3.09 8.46
C PRO A 10 8.04 2.47 9.77
N ALA A 11 7.75 3.10 10.90
CA ALA A 11 8.39 2.74 12.16
C ALA A 11 8.02 1.33 12.70
N PHE A 12 7.01 0.66 12.10
CA PHE A 12 6.60 -0.69 12.49
C PHE A 12 7.67 -1.78 12.23
N LYS A 13 8.70 -1.48 11.42
CA LYS A 13 9.83 -2.37 11.16
C LYS A 13 11.13 -1.59 11.33
N ARG A 14 12.07 -2.15 12.09
CA ARG A 14 13.43 -1.59 12.19
C ARG A 14 14.07 -1.57 10.81
N TYR A 15 14.61 -0.42 10.45
CA TYR A 15 15.36 -0.19 9.23
C TYR A 15 16.65 0.52 9.60
N ASP A 16 17.76 -0.06 9.14
CA ASP A 16 19.11 0.43 9.38
C ASP A 16 19.86 0.21 8.08
N ALA A 17 20.18 1.31 7.40
CA ALA A 17 20.83 1.35 6.11
C ALA A 17 21.71 2.59 6.04
N ASP A 18 22.67 2.60 5.11
CA ASP A 18 23.71 3.63 5.06
C ASP A 18 23.13 5.06 5.09
N GLY A 19 23.31 5.77 6.21
CA GLY A 19 22.83 7.13 6.44
C GLY A 19 21.31 7.30 6.60
N PHE A 20 20.54 6.22 6.65
CA PHE A 20 19.11 6.25 6.97
C PHE A 20 18.74 5.11 7.91
N SER A 21 18.43 5.46 9.15
CA SER A 21 17.87 4.55 10.12
C SER A 21 16.55 5.09 10.64
N ASN A 22 15.66 4.19 11.06
CA ASN A 22 14.51 4.55 11.87
C ASN A 22 14.69 4.00 13.29
N VAL A 23 14.06 4.66 14.25
CA VAL A 23 13.83 4.06 15.56
C VAL A 23 12.52 3.31 15.46
N THR A 24 12.53 2.01 15.76
CA THR A 24 11.30 1.23 15.86
C THR A 24 10.39 1.88 16.90
N ARG A 25 9.34 2.53 16.42
CA ARG A 25 8.20 3.03 17.19
C ARG A 25 6.97 2.39 16.59
N CYS A 26 5.86 2.36 17.30
CA CYS A 26 4.64 1.79 16.74
C CYS A 26 4.05 2.78 15.71
N GLY A 27 4.70 3.04 14.56
CA GLY A 27 4.33 4.10 13.61
C GLY A 27 2.97 3.86 13.00
N THR A 28 2.89 2.91 12.07
CA THR A 28 1.62 2.40 11.53
C THR A 28 1.43 0.94 11.94
N SER A 29 0.42 0.63 12.75
CA SER A 29 0.05 -0.78 13.02
C SER A 29 -1.07 -1.22 12.07
N MET A 30 -0.88 -2.39 11.44
CA MET A 30 -1.96 -3.08 10.74
C MET A 30 -2.90 -3.76 11.74
N VAL A 31 -4.17 -3.41 11.64
CA VAL A 31 -5.27 -3.97 12.42
C VAL A 31 -6.22 -4.67 11.46
N SER A 32 -6.61 -5.90 11.77
CA SER A 32 -7.55 -6.68 10.97
C SER A 32 -8.92 -6.72 11.62
N VAL A 33 -9.94 -6.21 10.91
CA VAL A 33 -11.35 -6.22 11.34
C VAL A 33 -12.01 -7.59 11.21
N THR A 34 -11.35 -8.55 10.55
CA THR A 34 -11.81 -9.95 10.46
C THR A 34 -10.92 -10.92 11.21
N GLY A 35 -9.91 -10.42 11.94
CA GLY A 35 -8.86 -11.28 12.50
C GLY A 35 -8.12 -11.99 11.38
N GLU A 36 -8.03 -13.32 11.43
CA GLU A 36 -7.38 -14.14 10.40
C GLU A 36 -8.34 -14.61 9.30
N TRP A 37 -9.64 -14.34 9.43
CA TRP A 37 -10.63 -14.85 8.48
C TRP A 37 -10.58 -14.09 7.16
N CYS A 38 -10.59 -14.84 6.04
CA CYS A 38 -10.69 -14.34 4.68
C CYS A 38 -11.41 -15.40 3.82
N ALA A 39 -12.47 -15.02 3.10
CA ALA A 39 -13.22 -15.93 2.25
C ALA A 39 -12.45 -16.34 0.97
N LEU A 40 -11.64 -15.43 0.44
CA LEU A 40 -11.01 -15.62 -0.87
C LEU A 40 -9.84 -16.61 -0.86
N GLN A 41 -9.07 -16.66 0.25
CA GLN A 41 -7.91 -17.56 0.37
C GLN A 41 -6.99 -17.50 -0.86
N CYS A 42 -6.69 -16.28 -1.35
CA CYS A 42 -5.97 -16.05 -2.61
C CYS A 42 -4.68 -16.89 -2.72
N GLY A 43 -4.36 -17.37 -3.91
CA GLY A 43 -3.19 -18.24 -4.16
C GLY A 43 -1.85 -17.66 -3.72
N HIS A 44 -1.72 -16.32 -3.66
CA HIS A 44 -0.48 -15.64 -3.28
C HIS A 44 -0.29 -15.47 -1.77
N CYS A 45 -1.37 -15.45 -0.97
CA CYS A 45 -1.30 -15.19 0.47
C CYS A 45 -1.97 -16.25 1.34
N ALA A 46 -3.02 -16.94 0.86
CA ALA A 46 -3.85 -17.90 1.60
C ALA A 46 -4.30 -17.36 2.98
N GLY A 47 -4.60 -16.05 3.06
CA GLY A 47 -4.93 -15.37 4.32
C GLY A 47 -3.76 -15.20 5.30
N GLY A 48 -2.57 -15.71 4.99
CA GLY A 48 -1.39 -15.70 5.86
C GLY A 48 -0.94 -14.31 6.29
N ILE A 49 -1.17 -13.28 5.46
CA ILE A 49 -0.86 -11.89 5.81
C ILE A 49 -1.61 -11.41 7.07
N LEU A 50 -2.82 -11.92 7.30
CA LEU A 50 -3.67 -11.50 8.42
C LEU A 50 -3.16 -12.04 9.77
N LYS A 51 -2.36 -13.11 9.78
CA LYS A 51 -1.76 -13.70 10.99
C LYS A 51 -0.79 -12.75 11.70
N HIS A 52 -0.29 -11.76 10.97
CA HIS A 52 0.64 -10.75 11.50
C HIS A 52 -0.07 -9.45 11.90
N ALA A 53 -1.37 -9.33 11.61
CA ALA A 53 -2.17 -8.16 11.98
C ALA A 53 -2.73 -8.29 13.40
N ARG A 54 -2.94 -7.16 14.08
CA ARG A 54 -3.66 -7.14 15.37
C ARG A 54 -5.14 -7.35 15.10
N ALA A 55 -5.75 -8.40 15.65
CA ALA A 55 -7.18 -8.63 15.48
C ALA A 55 -8.02 -7.59 16.22
N ALA A 56 -8.99 -6.99 15.54
CA ALA A 56 -9.98 -6.07 16.08
C ALA A 56 -11.34 -6.34 15.44
N THR A 57 -11.92 -7.49 15.76
CA THR A 57 -13.15 -7.98 15.12
C THR A 57 -14.43 -7.26 15.54
N THR A 58 -14.34 -6.26 16.43
CA THR A 58 -15.48 -5.42 16.84
C THR A 58 -15.05 -3.95 16.95
N PRO A 59 -15.99 -3.00 16.81
CA PRO A 59 -15.74 -1.57 16.99
C PRO A 59 -14.99 -1.22 18.29
N GLU A 60 -15.30 -1.90 19.40
CA GLU A 60 -14.67 -1.70 20.70
C GLU A 60 -13.21 -2.13 20.69
N LYS A 61 -12.93 -3.32 20.13
CA LYS A 61 -11.56 -3.83 20.00
C LYS A 61 -10.71 -2.97 19.08
N LEU A 62 -11.31 -2.34 18.05
CA LEU A 62 -10.61 -1.40 17.19
C LEU A 62 -10.20 -0.15 17.98
N MET A 63 -11.09 0.40 18.80
CA MET A 63 -10.77 1.52 19.68
C MET A 63 -9.67 1.15 20.68
N GLU A 64 -9.72 -0.05 21.26
CA GLU A 64 -8.65 -0.54 22.15
C GLU A 64 -7.29 -0.62 21.44
N GLN A 65 -7.24 -1.10 20.19
CA GLN A 65 -5.99 -1.13 19.42
C GLN A 65 -5.50 0.29 19.12
N ALA A 66 -6.40 1.23 18.84
CA ALA A 66 -6.05 2.63 18.61
C ALA A 66 -5.44 3.28 19.86
N HIS A 67 -6.04 3.10 21.04
CA HIS A 67 -5.45 3.58 22.30
C HIS A 67 -4.07 2.96 22.56
N ARG A 68 -3.91 1.64 22.38
CA ARG A 68 -2.61 0.97 22.55
C ARG A 68 -1.55 1.50 21.59
N LEU A 69 -1.95 1.88 20.38
CA LEU A 69 -1.06 2.45 19.39
C LEU A 69 -0.58 3.84 19.81
N VAL A 70 -1.49 4.73 20.24
CA VAL A 70 -1.15 6.05 20.78
C VAL A 70 -0.21 5.95 21.99
N GLN A 71 -0.50 5.03 22.92
CA GLN A 71 0.36 4.79 24.10
C GLN A 71 1.80 4.38 23.72
N LYS A 72 1.99 3.80 22.54
CA LYS A 72 3.30 3.42 22.00
C LYS A 72 3.91 4.47 21.07
N GLY A 73 3.32 5.67 21.03
CA GLY A 73 3.77 6.80 20.22
C GLY A 73 3.46 6.68 18.74
N GLY A 74 2.41 5.93 18.37
CA GLY A 74 1.94 5.83 17.00
C GLY A 74 1.11 7.04 16.56
N ASP A 75 1.20 7.36 15.28
CA ASP A 75 0.56 8.52 14.65
C ASP A 75 -0.46 8.14 13.55
N SER A 76 -0.49 6.85 13.17
CA SER A 76 -1.31 6.34 12.08
C SER A 76 -1.73 4.90 12.30
N ILE A 77 -2.97 4.55 11.93
CA ILE A 77 -3.52 3.20 12.02
C ILE A 77 -3.91 2.70 10.63
N LEU A 78 -3.50 1.47 10.29
CA LEU A 78 -3.95 0.80 9.07
C LEU A 78 -5.04 -0.20 9.42
N ILE A 79 -6.27 0.10 9.02
CA ILE A 79 -7.44 -0.76 9.20
C ILE A 79 -7.67 -1.56 7.92
N SER A 80 -7.57 -2.88 8.03
CA SER A 80 -7.70 -3.83 6.93
C SER A 80 -8.47 -5.06 7.41
N GLY A 81 -8.50 -6.11 6.63
CA GLY A 81 -9.11 -7.39 6.98
C GLY A 81 -9.07 -8.34 5.79
N GLY A 82 -9.52 -9.56 6.02
CA GLY A 82 -9.81 -10.50 4.95
C GLY A 82 -11.07 -10.10 4.20
N SER A 83 -11.08 -10.47 2.92
CA SER A 83 -12.19 -10.19 2.03
C SER A 83 -13.38 -11.12 2.27
N ARG A 84 -14.58 -10.57 2.10
CA ARG A 84 -15.84 -11.30 1.85
C ARG A 84 -15.78 -12.00 0.47
N PRO A 85 -16.75 -12.87 0.14
CA PRO A 85 -16.79 -13.53 -1.17
C PRO A 85 -16.88 -12.58 -2.37
N ASP A 86 -17.40 -11.36 -2.17
CA ASP A 86 -17.47 -10.31 -3.18
C ASP A 86 -16.17 -9.48 -3.30
N GLY A 87 -15.13 -9.84 -2.54
CA GLY A 87 -13.83 -9.15 -2.54
C GLY A 87 -13.74 -7.98 -1.58
N SER A 88 -14.84 -7.50 -1.01
CA SER A 88 -14.87 -6.36 -0.09
C SER A 88 -14.36 -6.71 1.31
N VAL A 89 -13.74 -5.76 2.00
CA VAL A 89 -13.44 -5.88 3.44
C VAL A 89 -14.60 -5.27 4.25
N PRO A 90 -15.09 -5.92 5.33
CA PRO A 90 -16.26 -5.48 6.09
C PRO A 90 -15.99 -4.27 6.99
N LEU A 91 -15.72 -3.11 6.41
CA LEU A 91 -15.33 -1.89 7.12
C LEU A 91 -16.53 -1.07 7.61
N GLU A 92 -17.72 -1.29 7.07
CA GLU A 92 -18.91 -0.47 7.32
C GLU A 92 -19.28 -0.38 8.82
N PRO A 93 -19.26 -1.49 9.60
CA PRO A 93 -19.55 -1.45 11.03
C PRO A 93 -18.56 -0.62 11.86
N PHE A 94 -17.36 -0.35 11.33
CA PHE A 94 -16.26 0.30 12.03
C PHE A 94 -16.19 1.80 11.76
N VAL A 95 -16.97 2.33 10.81
CA VAL A 95 -16.97 3.75 10.44
C VAL A 95 -17.22 4.68 11.63
N PRO A 96 -18.19 4.43 12.54
CA PRO A 96 -18.36 5.25 13.73
C PRO A 96 -17.11 5.25 14.63
N THR A 97 -16.44 4.11 14.80
CA THR A 97 -15.19 4.04 15.56
C THR A 97 -14.04 4.76 14.85
N MET A 98 -13.95 4.70 13.52
CA MET A 98 -12.96 5.49 12.77
C MET A 98 -13.13 6.99 13.03
N ARG A 99 -14.38 7.48 13.08
CA ARG A 99 -14.66 8.88 13.47
C ARG A 99 -14.13 9.21 14.84
N ARG A 100 -14.47 8.38 15.83
CA ARG A 100 -13.99 8.53 17.21
C ARG A 100 -12.47 8.47 17.31
N ILE A 101 -11.81 7.58 16.58
CA ILE A 101 -10.34 7.50 16.55
C ILE A 101 -9.73 8.79 16.02
N LYS A 102 -10.28 9.36 14.94
CA LYS A 102 -9.78 10.62 14.38
C LYS A 102 -9.98 11.78 15.35
N GLU A 103 -11.17 11.88 15.94
CA GLU A 103 -11.58 12.99 16.81
C GLU A 103 -10.95 12.94 18.21
N GLU A 104 -10.94 11.76 18.84
CA GLU A 104 -10.47 11.57 20.22
C GLU A 104 -8.96 11.34 20.30
N LEU A 105 -8.35 10.73 19.28
CA LEU A 105 -6.94 10.28 19.32
C LEU A 105 -6.05 10.99 18.29
N GLY A 106 -6.61 11.71 17.33
CA GLY A 106 -5.83 12.42 16.30
C GLY A 106 -5.04 11.52 15.35
N LEU A 107 -5.30 10.20 15.35
CA LEU A 107 -4.59 9.27 14.47
C LEU A 107 -4.96 9.49 13.00
N LYS A 108 -3.97 9.40 12.11
CA LYS A 108 -4.23 9.22 10.67
C LYS A 108 -4.81 7.83 10.44
N ILE A 109 -5.83 7.71 9.60
CA ILE A 109 -6.55 6.47 9.33
C ILE A 109 -6.31 6.07 7.89
N LEU A 110 -5.59 4.98 7.71
CA LEU A 110 -5.41 4.30 6.43
C LEU A 110 -6.36 3.11 6.40
N VAL A 111 -6.99 2.85 5.26
CA VAL A 111 -7.82 1.66 5.07
C VAL A 111 -7.35 0.86 3.87
N HIS A 112 -7.34 -0.46 3.99
CA HIS A 112 -7.25 -1.33 2.82
C HIS A 112 -8.64 -1.92 2.57
N THR A 113 -9.25 -1.57 1.44
CA THR A 113 -10.69 -1.74 1.23
C THR A 113 -11.08 -3.11 0.68
N GLY A 114 -10.13 -3.81 0.06
CA GLY A 114 -10.49 -4.87 -0.89
C GLY A 114 -11.23 -4.27 -2.09
N LEU A 115 -12.07 -5.08 -2.75
CA LEU A 115 -12.89 -4.60 -3.86
C LEU A 115 -14.03 -3.71 -3.32
N VAL A 116 -14.07 -2.45 -3.76
CA VAL A 116 -15.04 -1.46 -3.30
C VAL A 116 -16.34 -1.61 -4.09
N ASN A 117 -17.47 -1.64 -3.36
CA ASN A 117 -18.82 -1.61 -3.92
C ASN A 117 -19.54 -0.34 -3.44
N GLU A 118 -20.75 -0.07 -3.93
CA GLU A 118 -21.52 1.14 -3.58
C GLU A 118 -21.66 1.32 -2.06
N ALA A 119 -22.03 0.25 -1.34
CA ALA A 119 -22.28 0.31 0.10
C ALA A 119 -21.01 0.61 0.89
N SER A 120 -19.88 -0.03 0.53
CA SER A 120 -18.59 0.23 1.18
C SER A 120 -18.05 1.61 0.81
N ALA A 121 -18.22 2.07 -0.44
CA ALA A 121 -17.84 3.42 -0.85
C ALA A 121 -18.63 4.49 -0.07
N ASP A 122 -19.95 4.34 0.06
CA ASP A 122 -20.80 5.26 0.84
C ASP A 122 -20.42 5.28 2.32
N ALA A 123 -20.08 4.11 2.88
CA ALA A 123 -19.62 4.01 4.26
C ALA A 123 -18.27 4.72 4.46
N LEU A 124 -17.31 4.51 3.55
CA LEU A 124 -15.99 5.13 3.61
C LEU A 124 -16.04 6.64 3.38
N ALA A 125 -16.96 7.14 2.55
CA ALA A 125 -17.19 8.58 2.37
C ALA A 125 -17.63 9.28 3.68
N ARG A 126 -18.25 8.54 4.59
CA ARG A 126 -18.62 9.01 5.94
C ARG A 126 -17.51 8.76 6.97
N ALA A 127 -16.42 8.10 6.62
CA ALA A 127 -15.29 7.88 7.50
C ALA A 127 -14.22 8.96 7.25
N PRO A 128 -13.58 9.51 8.29
CA PRO A 128 -12.52 10.51 8.14
C PRO A 128 -11.19 9.82 7.87
N ILE A 129 -11.13 9.09 6.76
CA ILE A 129 -9.95 8.35 6.32
C ILE A 129 -9.01 9.26 5.56
N ASP A 130 -7.71 9.10 5.79
CA ASP A 130 -6.65 9.86 5.13
C ASP A 130 -6.22 9.22 3.81
N CYS A 131 -6.39 7.90 3.66
CA CYS A 131 -6.11 7.18 2.42
C CYS A 131 -6.78 5.80 2.37
N ALA A 132 -7.43 5.50 1.25
CA ALA A 132 -7.93 4.19 0.88
C ALA A 132 -6.96 3.48 -0.08
N MET A 133 -6.59 2.25 0.24
CA MET A 133 -5.72 1.40 -0.56
C MET A 133 -6.53 0.22 -1.09
N LEU A 134 -6.37 -0.05 -2.38
CA LEU A 134 -6.93 -1.21 -3.07
C LEU A 134 -5.89 -1.75 -4.05
N ASP A 135 -5.79 -3.06 -4.13
CA ASP A 135 -5.00 -3.73 -5.18
C ASP A 135 -5.83 -3.72 -6.47
N VAL A 136 -5.29 -3.16 -7.56
CA VAL A 136 -5.92 -3.11 -8.89
C VAL A 136 -5.28 -4.17 -9.77
N VAL A 137 -6.10 -5.08 -10.28
CA VAL A 137 -5.66 -6.20 -11.13
C VAL A 137 -6.28 -6.03 -12.52
N GLY A 138 -5.43 -5.90 -13.54
CA GLY A 138 -5.84 -5.69 -14.93
C GLY A 138 -5.93 -6.96 -15.78
N ASP A 139 -6.13 -8.14 -15.16
CA ASP A 139 -6.26 -9.42 -15.87
C ASP A 139 -7.31 -10.32 -15.20
N ASP A 140 -8.41 -10.59 -15.91
CA ASP A 140 -9.52 -11.45 -15.46
C ASP A 140 -9.05 -12.86 -15.06
N ARG A 141 -8.04 -13.41 -15.74
CA ARG A 141 -7.51 -14.73 -15.41
C ARG A 141 -6.80 -14.70 -14.07
N THR A 142 -6.00 -13.68 -13.81
CA THR A 142 -5.34 -13.46 -12.51
C THR A 142 -6.37 -13.24 -11.40
N ILE A 143 -7.43 -12.45 -11.63
CA ILE A 143 -8.52 -12.27 -10.65
C ILE A 143 -9.15 -13.63 -10.28
N ARG A 144 -9.50 -14.45 -11.26
CA ARG A 144 -10.14 -15.75 -10.99
C ARG A 144 -9.17 -16.79 -10.40
N GLN A 145 -7.97 -16.90 -10.94
CA GLN A 145 -7.03 -17.98 -10.59
C GLN A 145 -6.20 -17.67 -9.34
N VAL A 146 -5.88 -16.39 -9.11
CA VAL A 146 -5.04 -15.97 -7.98
C VAL A 146 -5.88 -15.40 -6.85
N LEU A 147 -6.86 -14.54 -7.13
CA LEU A 147 -7.70 -13.98 -6.06
C LEU A 147 -8.90 -14.87 -5.72
N HIS A 148 -9.18 -15.90 -6.52
CA HIS A 148 -10.39 -16.74 -6.38
C HIS A 148 -11.69 -15.92 -6.33
N LEU A 149 -11.69 -14.79 -7.04
CA LEU A 149 -12.78 -13.84 -7.01
C LEU A 149 -13.59 -13.94 -8.30
N ASN A 150 -14.92 -14.03 -8.18
CA ASN A 150 -15.83 -13.96 -9.31
C ASN A 150 -16.08 -12.48 -9.69
N ALA A 151 -15.03 -11.83 -10.17
CA ALA A 151 -15.03 -10.46 -10.64
C ALA A 151 -14.22 -10.36 -11.94
N SER A 152 -14.28 -9.19 -12.56
CA SER A 152 -13.60 -8.81 -13.78
C SER A 152 -12.81 -7.53 -13.56
N THR A 153 -11.95 -7.19 -14.52
CA THR A 153 -11.27 -5.89 -14.58
C THR A 153 -12.25 -4.71 -14.50
N ASP A 154 -13.46 -4.82 -15.08
CA ASP A 154 -14.49 -3.78 -15.00
C ASP A 154 -14.93 -3.48 -13.55
N ASP A 155 -14.96 -4.49 -12.68
CA ASP A 155 -15.31 -4.31 -11.27
C ASP A 155 -14.23 -3.52 -10.51
N PHE A 156 -12.95 -3.75 -10.83
CA PHE A 156 -11.85 -2.96 -10.26
C PHE A 156 -11.84 -1.52 -10.79
N GLU A 157 -12.14 -1.32 -12.08
CA GLU A 157 -12.32 0.03 -12.62
C GLU A 157 -13.51 0.73 -11.97
N ARG A 158 -14.63 0.03 -11.79
CA ARG A 158 -15.80 0.57 -11.08
C ARG A 158 -15.44 0.96 -9.64
N ALA A 159 -14.68 0.13 -8.92
CA ALA A 159 -14.21 0.46 -7.57
C ALA A 159 -13.41 1.77 -7.54
N LEU A 160 -12.54 2.01 -8.52
CA LEU A 160 -11.79 3.26 -8.64
C LEU A 160 -12.71 4.47 -8.91
N VAL A 161 -13.69 4.31 -9.80
CA VAL A 161 -14.70 5.36 -10.07
C VAL A 161 -15.50 5.69 -8.81
N LEU A 162 -15.93 4.69 -8.04
CA LEU A 162 -16.69 4.90 -6.81
C LEU A 162 -15.90 5.72 -5.77
N LEU A 163 -14.60 5.43 -5.62
CA LEU A 163 -13.72 6.18 -4.73
C LEU A 163 -13.57 7.64 -5.17
N GLU A 164 -13.42 7.88 -6.48
CA GLU A 164 -13.30 9.21 -7.06
C GLU A 164 -14.59 10.03 -6.92
N GLU A 165 -15.75 9.47 -7.28
CA GLU A 165 -17.06 10.13 -7.18
C GLU A 165 -17.37 10.60 -5.76
N ARG A 166 -16.91 9.85 -4.76
CA ARG A 166 -17.08 10.16 -3.32
C ARG A 166 -15.93 10.97 -2.73
N ARG A 167 -14.96 11.37 -3.56
CA ARG A 167 -13.78 12.16 -3.17
C ARG A 167 -12.99 11.50 -2.04
N ILE A 168 -12.95 10.17 -2.04
CA ILE A 168 -12.16 9.41 -1.07
C ILE A 168 -10.70 9.46 -1.53
N PRO A 169 -9.76 10.00 -0.72
CA PRO A 169 -8.34 9.98 -1.07
C PRO A 169 -7.89 8.53 -1.24
N SER A 170 -7.33 8.19 -2.40
CA SER A 170 -7.00 6.81 -2.72
C SER A 170 -5.55 6.68 -3.19
N ALA A 171 -4.92 5.57 -2.82
CA ALA A 171 -3.62 5.15 -3.33
C ALA A 171 -3.75 3.73 -3.89
N PRO A 172 -4.18 3.58 -5.16
CA PRO A 172 -4.26 2.28 -5.81
C PRO A 172 -2.89 1.59 -5.82
N HIS A 173 -2.90 0.30 -5.54
CA HIS A 173 -1.72 -0.55 -5.56
C HIS A 173 -1.78 -1.45 -6.80
N VAL A 174 -0.69 -1.57 -7.54
CA VAL A 174 -0.57 -2.56 -8.62
C VAL A 174 0.49 -3.58 -8.21
N VAL A 175 0.08 -4.85 -8.07
CA VAL A 175 0.97 -5.95 -7.70
C VAL A 175 1.59 -6.53 -8.97
N LEU A 176 2.81 -6.09 -9.29
CA LEU A 176 3.54 -6.52 -10.47
C LEU A 176 3.91 -8.01 -10.35
N GLY A 177 3.56 -8.79 -11.37
CA GLY A 177 3.78 -10.23 -11.40
C GLY A 177 2.79 -11.02 -10.56
N LEU A 178 1.64 -10.46 -10.16
CA LEU A 178 0.62 -11.22 -9.43
C LEU A 178 0.14 -12.44 -10.23
N GLY A 179 0.13 -12.35 -11.56
CA GLY A 179 -0.16 -13.45 -12.47
C GLY A 179 0.95 -14.50 -12.54
N PHE A 180 1.27 -15.15 -11.42
CA PHE A 180 2.28 -16.21 -11.30
C PHE A 180 3.72 -15.80 -11.62
N GLY A 181 4.07 -14.54 -11.39
CA GLY A 181 5.40 -13.98 -11.68
C GLY A 181 5.56 -13.43 -13.10
N GLU A 182 4.50 -13.43 -13.90
CA GLU A 182 4.50 -12.94 -15.28
C GLU A 182 3.78 -11.60 -15.40
N VAL A 183 4.21 -10.78 -16.36
CA VAL A 183 3.47 -9.58 -16.76
C VAL A 183 2.25 -10.01 -17.58
N ARG A 184 1.05 -9.69 -17.11
CA ARG A 184 -0.21 -10.07 -17.77
C ARG A 184 -1.20 -8.91 -17.88
N GLY A 185 -1.41 -8.16 -16.80
CA GLY A 185 -2.48 -7.17 -16.68
C GLY A 185 -2.02 -5.80 -16.18
N GLU A 186 -0.74 -5.62 -15.89
CA GLU A 186 -0.19 -4.43 -15.23
C GLU A 186 -0.42 -3.16 -16.07
N SER A 187 -0.14 -3.22 -17.38
CA SER A 187 -0.42 -2.11 -18.30
C SER A 187 -1.92 -1.81 -18.44
N VAL A 188 -2.79 -2.82 -18.29
CA VAL A 188 -4.26 -2.62 -18.25
C VAL A 188 -4.64 -1.91 -16.96
N ALA A 189 -4.12 -2.34 -15.80
CA ALA A 189 -4.34 -1.70 -14.52
C ALA A 189 -3.89 -0.23 -14.54
N PHE A 190 -2.74 0.09 -15.13
CA PHE A 190 -2.30 1.47 -15.32
C PHE A 190 -3.29 2.30 -16.15
N ARG A 191 -3.84 1.73 -17.23
CA ARG A 191 -4.87 2.41 -18.04
C ARG A 191 -6.18 2.62 -17.28
N MET A 192 -6.60 1.65 -16.47
CA MET A 192 -7.80 1.77 -15.63
C MET A 192 -7.64 2.89 -14.59
N ILE A 193 -6.43 3.08 -14.05
CA ILE A 193 -6.15 4.13 -13.06
C ILE A 193 -5.95 5.50 -13.73
N ARG A 194 -5.45 5.52 -14.97
CA ARG A 194 -5.12 6.76 -15.69
C ARG A 194 -6.33 7.70 -15.78
N GLY A 195 -6.08 8.98 -15.51
CA GLY A 195 -7.09 10.04 -15.60
C GLY A 195 -7.99 10.17 -14.38
N LYS A 196 -7.89 9.27 -13.40
CA LYS A 196 -8.62 9.35 -12.13
C LYS A 196 -7.86 10.19 -11.11
N VAL A 197 -8.58 10.87 -10.21
CA VAL A 197 -8.01 11.65 -9.11
C VAL A 197 -7.57 10.71 -7.99
N ILE A 198 -6.26 10.50 -7.88
CA ILE A 198 -5.62 9.65 -6.87
C ILE A 198 -4.51 10.40 -6.14
N SER A 199 -4.25 10.03 -4.88
CA SER A 199 -3.20 10.62 -4.05
C SER A 199 -1.80 10.15 -4.47
N SER A 200 -1.69 8.89 -4.90
CA SER A 200 -0.44 8.28 -5.40
C SER A 200 -0.75 6.95 -6.09
N LEU A 201 0.16 6.51 -6.94
CA LEU A 201 0.20 5.14 -7.46
C LEU A 201 1.28 4.36 -6.71
N VAL A 202 0.91 3.24 -6.08
CA VAL A 202 1.86 2.38 -5.39
C VAL A 202 2.10 1.11 -6.20
N LEU A 203 3.37 0.82 -6.45
CA LEU A 203 3.80 -0.39 -7.14
C LEU A 203 4.42 -1.34 -6.12
N VAL A 204 3.91 -2.57 -6.04
CA VAL A 204 4.51 -3.63 -5.23
C VAL A 204 4.79 -4.82 -6.11
N LEU A 205 5.72 -5.70 -5.72
CA LEU A 205 6.06 -6.87 -6.53
C LEU A 205 5.59 -8.13 -5.81
N PHE A 206 5.01 -9.04 -6.58
CA PHE A 206 4.68 -10.37 -6.09
C PHE A 206 5.94 -11.04 -5.52
N ARG A 207 5.84 -11.46 -4.25
CA ARG A 207 6.83 -12.28 -3.58
C ARG A 207 6.22 -13.65 -3.25
N PRO A 208 6.84 -14.75 -3.70
CA PRO A 208 6.44 -16.09 -3.29
C PRO A 208 6.46 -16.21 -1.77
N THR A 209 5.30 -16.51 -1.19
CA THR A 209 5.13 -16.63 0.26
C THR A 209 5.10 -18.09 0.65
N PRO A 210 5.91 -18.55 1.63
CA PRO A 210 5.88 -19.94 2.09
C PRO A 210 4.47 -20.40 2.48
N HIS A 211 4.18 -21.69 2.28
CA HIS A 211 2.89 -22.30 2.63
C HIS A 211 1.66 -21.74 1.88
N THR A 212 1.87 -21.10 0.72
CA THR A 212 0.80 -20.69 -0.19
C THR A 212 0.82 -21.51 -1.49
N PRO A 213 -0.30 -21.61 -2.22
CA PRO A 213 -0.32 -22.24 -3.54
C PRO A 213 0.75 -21.71 -4.51
N MET A 214 1.08 -20.43 -4.43
CA MET A 214 2.09 -19.79 -5.28
C MET A 214 3.49 -19.72 -4.67
N SER A 215 3.75 -20.46 -3.59
CA SER A 215 5.05 -20.47 -2.90
C SER A 215 6.24 -20.90 -3.76
N ARG A 216 5.99 -21.63 -4.86
CA ARG A 216 7.01 -22.12 -5.81
C ARG A 216 7.08 -21.31 -7.10
N CYS A 217 6.23 -20.30 -7.28
CA CYS A 217 6.34 -19.39 -8.41
C CYS A 217 7.67 -18.64 -8.35
N ARG A 218 8.20 -18.27 -9.52
CA ARG A 218 9.29 -17.30 -9.56
C ARG A 218 8.69 -15.89 -9.41
N PRO A 219 9.34 -14.98 -8.70
CA PRO A 219 8.92 -13.58 -8.75
C PRO A 219 9.19 -12.99 -10.15
N LEU A 220 8.52 -11.89 -10.46
CA LEU A 220 8.77 -11.12 -11.68
C LEU A 220 10.24 -10.70 -11.75
N ASP A 221 10.85 -10.78 -12.93
CA ASP A 221 12.23 -10.34 -13.13
C ASP A 221 12.37 -8.83 -12.85
N PRO A 222 13.43 -8.37 -12.15
CA PRO A 222 13.63 -6.95 -11.90
C PRO A 222 13.63 -6.09 -13.17
N GLU A 223 14.17 -6.57 -14.29
CA GLU A 223 14.21 -5.80 -15.54
C GLU A 223 12.81 -5.62 -16.14
N ASP A 224 11.94 -6.62 -15.98
CA ASP A 224 10.54 -6.54 -16.38
C ASP A 224 9.79 -5.53 -15.50
N ALA A 225 10.03 -5.55 -14.18
CA ALA A 225 9.53 -4.53 -13.27
C ALA A 225 10.04 -3.12 -13.65
N GLY A 226 11.33 -2.99 -14.02
CA GLY A 226 11.92 -1.74 -14.50
C GLY A 226 11.25 -1.18 -15.76
N ARG A 227 10.80 -2.04 -16.68
CA ARG A 227 10.01 -1.60 -17.84
C ARG A 227 8.64 -1.06 -17.42
N LEU A 228 7.96 -1.75 -16.51
CA LEU A 228 6.69 -1.31 -15.95
C LEU A 228 6.81 -0.03 -15.13
N PHE A 229 7.92 0.19 -14.43
CA PHE A 229 8.18 1.45 -13.72
C PHE A 229 8.27 2.64 -14.67
N ARG A 230 8.98 2.50 -15.79
CA ARG A 230 9.06 3.55 -16.82
C ARG A 230 7.70 3.79 -17.49
N GLU A 231 6.93 2.73 -17.73
CA GLU A 231 5.56 2.85 -18.25
C GLU A 231 4.67 3.62 -17.26
N ALA A 232 4.63 3.22 -15.99
CA ALA A 232 3.90 3.91 -14.94
C ALA A 232 4.32 5.38 -14.84
N ARG A 233 5.64 5.66 -14.77
CA ARG A 233 6.14 7.04 -14.69
C ARG A 233 5.65 7.90 -15.86
N SER A 234 5.68 7.35 -17.08
CA SER A 234 5.24 8.02 -18.31
C SER A 234 3.73 8.29 -18.33
N LEU A 235 2.92 7.34 -17.84
CA LEU A 235 1.46 7.49 -17.81
C LEU A 235 0.97 8.44 -16.71
N PHE A 236 1.76 8.64 -15.66
CA PHE A 236 1.38 9.36 -14.45
C PHE A 236 2.32 10.54 -14.13
N PRO A 237 2.67 11.47 -15.05
CA PRO A 237 3.73 12.45 -14.84
C PRO A 237 3.55 13.36 -13.61
N GLU A 238 2.29 13.69 -13.25
CA GLU A 238 1.96 14.59 -12.14
C GLU A 238 1.52 13.87 -10.85
N VAL A 239 1.36 12.55 -10.89
CA VAL A 239 0.94 11.75 -9.73
C VAL A 239 2.17 11.11 -9.10
N PRO A 240 2.35 11.15 -7.77
CA PRO A 240 3.43 10.44 -7.12
C PRO A 240 3.38 8.93 -7.40
N VAL A 241 4.43 8.36 -8.00
CA VAL A 241 4.58 6.92 -8.23
C VAL A 241 5.62 6.37 -7.27
N VAL A 242 5.24 5.39 -6.47
CA VAL A 242 6.05 4.91 -5.34
C VAL A 242 6.27 3.40 -5.42
N LEU A 243 7.51 2.95 -5.21
CA LEU A 243 7.81 1.54 -4.96
C LEU A 243 7.49 1.20 -3.50
N GLY A 244 6.43 0.42 -3.30
CA GLY A 244 5.91 0.01 -2.00
C GLY A 244 6.78 -1.01 -1.27
N CYS A 245 6.33 -1.41 -0.07
CA CYS A 245 7.13 -2.21 0.86
C CYS A 245 7.26 -3.68 0.49
N GLU A 246 6.28 -4.26 -0.22
CA GLU A 246 6.28 -5.67 -0.58
C GLU A 246 7.00 -5.89 -1.92
N ARG A 247 8.10 -6.64 -1.88
CA ARG A 247 8.86 -7.13 -3.04
C ARG A 247 9.85 -8.23 -2.61
N PRO A 248 10.36 -9.06 -3.53
CA PRO A 248 11.37 -10.05 -3.21
C PRO A 248 12.64 -9.43 -2.61
N MET A 249 13.28 -10.15 -1.69
CA MET A 249 14.42 -9.65 -0.90
C MET A 249 15.77 -9.98 -1.55
N GLY A 250 16.86 -9.51 -0.95
CA GLY A 250 18.23 -9.79 -1.39
C GLY A 250 18.58 -9.10 -2.71
N ARG A 251 19.34 -9.76 -3.58
CA ARG A 251 19.81 -9.20 -4.86
C ARG A 251 18.67 -8.74 -5.77
N HIS A 252 17.50 -9.39 -5.67
CA HIS A 252 16.31 -8.99 -6.40
C HIS A 252 15.83 -7.59 -5.98
N ARG A 253 15.73 -7.34 -4.67
CA ARG A 253 15.42 -6.02 -4.11
C ARG A 253 16.43 -4.97 -4.55
N ASP A 254 17.71 -5.28 -4.45
CA ASP A 254 18.77 -4.32 -4.76
C ASP A 254 18.69 -3.88 -6.23
N ARG A 255 18.46 -4.82 -7.15
CA ARG A 255 18.28 -4.49 -8.57
C ARG A 255 16.96 -3.75 -8.84
N THR A 256 15.87 -4.19 -8.22
CA THR A 256 14.55 -3.55 -8.37
C THR A 256 14.57 -2.10 -7.89
N ASP A 257 15.18 -1.82 -6.73
CA ASP A 257 15.24 -0.46 -6.19
C ASP A 257 16.13 0.46 -7.04
N LEU A 258 17.24 -0.05 -7.60
CA LEU A 258 18.06 0.71 -8.56
C LEU A 258 17.24 1.09 -9.79
N LEU A 259 16.50 0.13 -10.36
CA LEU A 259 15.64 0.37 -11.52
C LEU A 259 14.51 1.35 -11.22
N ALA A 260 14.01 1.39 -9.98
CA ALA A 260 13.03 2.39 -9.54
C ALA A 260 13.61 3.81 -9.50
N ILE A 261 14.86 3.98 -9.02
CA ILE A 261 15.56 5.26 -9.09
C ILE A 261 15.79 5.68 -10.55
N GLU A 262 16.30 4.76 -11.37
CA GLU A 262 16.54 5.01 -12.80
C GLU A 262 15.27 5.37 -13.57
N ALA A 263 14.12 4.80 -13.19
CA ALA A 263 12.81 5.12 -13.77
C ALA A 263 12.22 6.44 -13.27
N GLY A 264 12.85 7.12 -12.29
CA GLY A 264 12.37 8.38 -11.73
C GLY A 264 11.12 8.24 -10.86
N LEU A 265 11.00 7.15 -10.10
CA LEU A 265 9.93 7.00 -9.11
C LEU A 265 10.13 8.00 -7.96
N ASP A 266 9.03 8.56 -7.45
CA ASP A 266 9.05 9.62 -6.43
C ASP A 266 9.38 9.11 -5.04
N GLY A 267 9.28 7.80 -4.81
CA GLY A 267 9.69 7.22 -3.55
C GLY A 267 9.84 5.71 -3.53
N ILE A 268 10.55 5.25 -2.50
CA ILE A 268 10.82 3.83 -2.24
C ILE A 268 10.63 3.54 -0.75
N ALA A 269 9.84 2.52 -0.44
CA ALA A 269 9.68 2.01 0.92
C ALA A 269 10.78 0.99 1.25
N PHE A 270 11.42 1.15 2.41
CA PHE A 270 12.55 0.35 2.90
C PHE A 270 13.61 0.16 1.80
N PRO A 271 14.24 1.24 1.29
CA PRO A 271 15.17 1.14 0.16
C PRO A 271 16.38 0.27 0.49
N SER A 272 16.99 -0.33 -0.51
CA SER A 272 18.30 -0.97 -0.37
C SER A 272 19.43 0.06 -0.19
N ASP A 273 20.57 -0.38 0.37
CA ASP A 273 21.79 0.45 0.39
C ASP A 273 22.21 0.87 -1.02
N SER A 274 21.98 0.01 -2.02
CA SER A 274 22.25 0.30 -3.41
C SER A 274 21.43 1.48 -3.93
N ALA A 275 20.14 1.57 -3.59
CA ALA A 275 19.32 2.71 -3.98
C ALA A 275 19.68 3.99 -3.24
N LEU A 276 20.05 3.90 -1.95
CA LEU A 276 20.57 5.04 -1.19
C LEU A 276 21.83 5.62 -1.82
N ARG A 277 22.81 4.75 -2.16
CA ARG A 277 24.04 5.17 -2.86
C ARG A 277 23.73 5.77 -4.23
N LYS A 278 22.91 5.09 -5.03
CA LYS A 278 22.54 5.54 -6.38
C LYS A 278 21.87 6.93 -6.37
N ALA A 279 20.96 7.17 -5.42
CA ALA A 279 20.32 8.48 -5.28
C ALA A 279 21.34 9.59 -4.95
N ARG A 280 22.38 9.30 -4.15
CA ARG A 280 23.47 10.25 -3.87
C ARG A 280 24.36 10.48 -5.09
N GLU A 281 24.74 9.41 -5.79
CA GLU A 281 25.55 9.46 -7.02
C GLU A 281 24.86 10.28 -8.11
N ASP A 282 23.54 10.13 -8.24
CA ASP A 282 22.71 10.90 -9.19
C ASP A 282 22.39 12.33 -8.71
N GLY A 283 22.87 12.72 -7.52
CA GLY A 283 22.68 14.05 -6.96
C GLY A 283 21.23 14.36 -6.57
N LEU A 284 20.40 13.34 -6.31
CA LEU A 284 18.99 13.52 -5.94
C LEU A 284 18.86 14.10 -4.52
N ALA A 285 17.90 14.99 -4.32
CA ALA A 285 17.52 15.43 -2.99
C ALA A 285 16.70 14.33 -2.30
N VAL A 286 17.19 13.79 -1.18
CA VAL A 286 16.53 12.70 -0.47
C VAL A 286 15.69 13.25 0.69
N ARG A 287 14.41 12.86 0.73
CA ARG A 287 13.50 13.12 1.86
C ARG A 287 13.21 11.84 2.61
N TYR A 288 13.56 11.81 3.89
CA TYR A 288 13.30 10.67 4.75
C TYR A 288 11.96 10.80 5.46
N ARG A 289 11.15 9.74 5.43
CA ARG A 289 9.80 9.71 5.98
C ARG A 289 9.56 8.44 6.80
N THR A 290 8.83 8.56 7.91
CA THR A 290 8.48 7.43 8.80
C THR A 290 7.01 7.02 8.70
N GLU A 291 6.26 7.67 7.81
CA GLU A 291 4.86 7.35 7.51
C GLU A 291 4.75 6.26 6.44
N CYS A 292 3.54 5.72 6.24
CA CYS A 292 3.26 4.78 5.15
C CYS A 292 3.56 5.41 3.78
N CYS A 293 4.14 4.63 2.85
CA CYS A 293 4.47 5.09 1.50
C CYS A 293 3.25 5.60 0.71
N SER A 294 2.05 5.09 1.01
CA SER A 294 0.80 5.52 0.39
C SER A 294 0.43 6.96 0.72
N MET A 295 1.06 7.56 1.75
CA MET A 295 0.82 8.94 2.21
C MET A 295 1.73 9.98 1.56
N ILE A 296 2.54 9.62 0.55
CA ILE A 296 3.46 10.57 -0.11
C ILE A 296 2.76 11.85 -0.61
N GLY A 297 1.54 11.70 -1.16
CA GLY A 297 0.74 12.77 -1.75
C GLY A 297 -0.22 13.44 -0.77
N ALA A 298 -0.37 12.88 0.45
CA ALA A 298 -1.10 13.58 1.49
C ALA A 298 -0.28 14.81 1.90
N ALA A 299 -0.85 16.00 1.77
CA ALA A 299 -0.23 17.22 2.26
C ALA A 299 0.20 16.99 3.72
N PHE A 300 1.51 16.97 3.95
CA PHE A 300 2.07 16.81 5.28
C PHE A 300 1.70 18.07 6.08
N SER A 301 0.66 18.00 6.92
CA SER A 301 0.48 19.01 7.98
C SER A 301 1.58 18.75 9.02
N PRO A 302 2.56 19.65 9.19
CA PRO A 302 3.61 19.46 10.16
C PRO A 302 3.05 19.81 11.54
N THR A 303 2.58 18.82 12.28
CA THR A 303 2.46 18.92 13.73
C THR A 303 3.59 18.11 14.35
N GLY A 304 4.71 18.76 14.68
CA GLY A 304 5.74 18.13 15.51
C GLY A 304 7.17 18.59 15.28
N THR A 305 7.49 19.78 15.81
CA THR A 305 8.82 20.19 16.29
C THR A 305 10.01 20.08 15.35
N GLU A 306 10.32 21.18 14.68
CA GLU A 306 11.71 21.60 14.51
C GLU A 306 12.33 21.71 15.91
N ARG A 307 13.23 20.78 16.26
CA ARG A 307 14.33 21.12 17.17
C ARG A 307 15.53 21.44 16.29
N LYS A 308 15.77 22.74 16.12
CA LYS A 308 17.08 23.29 15.76
C LYS A 308 17.83 23.66 17.06
N PRO A 309 19.16 23.76 16.99
CA PRO A 309 20.13 23.05 17.84
C PRO A 309 20.07 23.40 19.33
#